data_AF-A0A524GYW5-F1
#
_entry.id   AF-A0A524GYW5-F1
#
_cell.length_a   1.000
_cell.length_b   1.000
_cell.length_c   1.000
_cell.angle_alpha   90.00
_cell.angle_beta   90.00
_cell.angle_gamma   90.00
#
_symmetry.space_group_name_H-M   'P 1'
#
loop_
_entity.id
_entity.type
_entity.pdbx_description
1 polymer ?
#
loop_
_entity_poly.entity_id
_entity_poly.type
_entity_poly.pdbx_seq_one_letter_code
_entity_poly.pdbx_strand_id
1 'polypeptide(L)'
;RADFTWSNPRDRAELRYTLGSLWSRRAKLRGASTITQQLAKNLYLSPNRNPLRKVKEGVTAYRLEAALSKRRLMELYLNVAEFGPNIWGAEAASQFYFDRPASRVTAAQAASLAGSLPFPLSSNPAYRTGRMRWRRDLIMRRMRGEVVEVPREENEEVVPPPPVMEEMVVPESL
;
A
#
# COMPACT_ATOMS: atom_id res chain seq x y z
N ARG A 1 11.48 14.73 -19.01
CA ARG A 1 10.24 14.41 -18.27
C ARG A 1 9.11 14.40 -19.29
N ALA A 2 8.52 13.24 -19.59
CA ALA A 2 7.49 13.13 -20.61
C ALA A 2 6.15 12.91 -19.92
N ASP A 3 5.40 13.99 -19.77
CA ASP A 3 4.08 13.98 -19.17
C ASP A 3 3.07 13.53 -20.22
N PHE A 4 2.28 12.51 -19.89
CA PHE A 4 1.21 12.02 -20.75
C PHE A 4 0.14 13.11 -20.95
N THR A 5 -0.19 13.42 -22.20
CA THR A 5 -1.14 14.48 -22.56
C THR A 5 -2.21 13.97 -23.53
N TRP A 6 -3.48 14.30 -23.27
CA TRP A 6 -4.63 13.85 -24.08
C TRP A 6 -4.62 14.41 -25.51
N SER A 7 -3.92 15.53 -25.72
CA SER A 7 -3.72 16.17 -27.03
C SER A 7 -2.71 15.43 -27.91
N ASN A 8 -1.89 14.53 -27.35
CA ASN A 8 -0.86 13.83 -28.11
C ASN A 8 -1.45 12.58 -28.83
N PRO A 9 -1.33 12.48 -30.17
CA PRO A 9 -1.79 11.32 -30.94
C PRO A 9 -1.13 10.00 -30.51
N ARG A 10 0.14 10.02 -30.07
CA ARG A 10 0.86 8.81 -29.62
C ARG A 10 0.29 8.26 -28.31
N ASP A 11 0.01 9.15 -27.37
CA ASP A 11 -0.58 8.84 -26.06
C ASP A 11 -2.00 8.24 -26.21
N ARG A 12 -2.78 8.71 -27.19
CA ARG A 12 -4.10 8.15 -27.55
C ARG A 12 -3.99 6.77 -28.24
N ALA A 13 -2.98 6.57 -29.07
CA ALA A 13 -2.72 5.27 -29.68
C ALA A 13 -2.27 4.23 -28.63
N GLU A 14 -1.40 4.64 -27.70
CA GLU A 14 -0.96 3.83 -26.56
C GLU A 14 -2.15 3.47 -25.64
N LEU A 15 -3.07 4.41 -25.40
CA LEU A 15 -4.34 4.17 -24.70
C LEU A 15 -5.23 3.14 -25.38
N ARG A 16 -5.44 3.24 -26.69
CA ARG A 16 -6.31 2.30 -27.43
C ARG A 16 -5.69 0.90 -27.48
N TYR A 17 -4.37 0.82 -27.62
CA TYR A 17 -3.62 -0.43 -27.56
C TYR A 17 -3.67 -1.06 -26.16
N THR A 18 -3.41 -0.27 -25.11
CA THR A 18 -3.48 -0.73 -23.71
C THR A 18 -4.90 -1.10 -23.31
N LEU A 19 -5.91 -0.25 -23.54
CA LEU A 19 -7.32 -0.58 -23.28
C LEU A 19 -7.79 -1.81 -24.05
N GLY A 20 -7.42 -1.95 -25.33
CA GLY A 20 -7.69 -3.14 -26.13
C GLY A 20 -7.04 -4.39 -25.53
N SER A 21 -5.75 -4.30 -25.16
CA SER A 21 -5.02 -5.39 -24.51
C SER A 21 -5.55 -5.73 -23.10
N LEU A 22 -6.02 -4.73 -22.35
CA LEU A 22 -6.61 -4.87 -21.01
C LEU A 22 -7.99 -5.52 -21.08
N TRP A 23 -8.77 -5.23 -22.13
CA TRP A 23 -10.09 -5.83 -22.35
C TRP A 23 -9.98 -7.27 -22.86
N SER A 24 -9.10 -7.54 -23.83
CA SER A 24 -8.80 -8.91 -24.32
C SER A 24 -8.12 -9.78 -23.26
N ARG A 25 -7.31 -9.18 -22.36
CA ARG A 25 -6.71 -9.89 -21.24
C ARG A 25 -7.55 -9.81 -19.96
N ARG A 26 -8.74 -9.21 -19.92
CA ARG A 26 -9.58 -9.14 -18.71
C ARG A 26 -9.92 -10.53 -18.14
N ALA A 27 -9.97 -11.55 -19.01
CA ALA A 27 -10.06 -12.96 -18.62
C ALA A 27 -8.76 -13.52 -17.99
N LYS A 28 -7.59 -13.01 -18.39
CA LYS A 28 -6.24 -13.40 -17.89
C LYS A 28 -5.70 -12.51 -16.76
N LEU A 29 -6.24 -11.28 -16.61
CA LEU A 29 -5.83 -10.22 -15.67
C LEU A 29 -6.53 -10.28 -14.32
N ARG A 30 -7.31 -11.33 -14.05
CA ARG A 30 -7.76 -11.69 -12.70
C ARG A 30 -6.59 -11.94 -11.71
N GLY A 31 -5.33 -11.83 -12.15
CA GLY A 31 -4.11 -11.89 -11.33
C GLY A 31 -3.04 -10.84 -11.64
N ALA A 32 -3.35 -9.70 -12.29
CA ALA A 32 -2.40 -8.59 -12.36
C ALA A 32 -2.07 -8.12 -10.92
N SER A 33 -0.80 -7.86 -10.59
CA SER A 33 -0.39 -7.72 -9.18
C SER A 33 -1.07 -6.50 -8.55
N THR A 34 -1.94 -6.75 -7.57
CA THR A 34 -2.64 -5.73 -6.78
C THR A 34 -1.65 -4.76 -6.12
N ILE A 35 -0.42 -5.21 -5.86
CA ILE A 35 0.67 -4.39 -5.32
C ILE A 35 1.16 -3.38 -6.35
N THR A 36 1.35 -3.76 -7.62
CA THR A 36 1.77 -2.81 -8.67
C THR A 36 0.70 -1.74 -8.91
N GLN A 37 -0.57 -2.13 -8.84
CA GLN A 37 -1.68 -1.17 -8.94
C GLN A 37 -1.70 -0.20 -7.76
N GLN A 38 -1.47 -0.70 -6.54
CA GLN A 38 -1.36 0.14 -5.34
C GLN A 38 -0.13 1.07 -5.40
N LEU A 39 1.01 0.58 -5.87
CA LEU A 39 2.19 1.40 -6.12
C LEU A 39 1.88 2.53 -7.12
N ALA A 40 1.26 2.20 -8.26
CA ALA A 40 0.84 3.20 -9.22
C ALA A 40 -0.09 4.24 -8.60
N LYS A 41 -1.06 3.82 -7.77
CA LYS A 41 -1.94 4.73 -7.03
C LYS A 41 -1.18 5.65 -6.07
N ASN A 42 -0.23 5.11 -5.29
CA ASN A 42 0.56 5.87 -4.32
C ASN A 42 1.51 6.88 -4.98
N LEU A 43 1.93 6.65 -6.22
CA LEU A 43 2.75 7.61 -6.97
C LEU A 43 1.96 8.79 -7.54
N TYR A 44 0.63 8.66 -7.72
CA TYR A 44 -0.22 9.70 -8.31
C TYR A 44 -1.08 10.44 -7.26
N LEU A 45 -0.48 10.84 -6.12
CA LEU A 45 -1.05 11.56 -4.96
C LEU A 45 -1.91 12.82 -5.20
N SER A 46 -2.42 13.08 -6.41
CA SER A 46 -3.43 14.10 -6.65
C SER A 46 -4.85 13.60 -6.31
N PRO A 47 -5.57 14.24 -5.37
CA PRO A 47 -6.87 13.78 -4.84
C PRO A 47 -8.05 13.93 -5.81
N ASN A 48 -7.82 14.32 -7.07
CA ASN A 48 -8.91 14.60 -8.00
C ASN A 48 -9.59 13.30 -8.49
N ARG A 49 -10.89 13.16 -8.23
CA ARG A 49 -11.72 12.00 -8.63
C ARG A 49 -12.05 12.06 -10.12
N ASN A 50 -11.03 12.01 -10.98
CA ASN A 50 -11.21 12.02 -12.42
C ASN A 50 -11.10 10.58 -12.97
N PRO A 51 -12.07 10.08 -13.76
CA PRO A 51 -11.96 8.78 -14.44
C PRO A 51 -10.69 8.62 -15.29
N LEU A 52 -10.13 9.71 -15.81
CA LEU A 52 -8.82 9.73 -16.48
C LEU A 52 -7.68 9.29 -15.56
N ARG A 53 -7.77 9.50 -14.24
CA ARG A 53 -6.79 9.02 -13.25
C ARG A 53 -6.76 7.49 -13.19
N LYS A 54 -7.92 6.83 -13.25
CA LYS A 54 -7.98 5.37 -13.19
C LYS A 54 -7.33 4.72 -14.40
N VAL A 55 -7.44 5.36 -15.56
CA VAL A 55 -6.77 4.93 -16.78
C VAL A 55 -5.26 5.15 -16.67
N LYS A 56 -4.81 6.31 -16.16
CA LYS A 56 -3.38 6.58 -15.90
C LYS A 56 -2.77 5.58 -14.92
N GLU A 57 -3.47 5.21 -13.85
CA GLU A 57 -3.06 4.15 -12.93
C GLU A 57 -2.83 2.82 -13.65
N GLY A 58 -3.78 2.41 -14.50
CA GLY A 58 -3.69 1.17 -15.26
C GLY A 58 -2.52 1.13 -16.24
N VAL A 59 -2.35 2.20 -17.03
CA VAL A 59 -1.22 2.35 -17.97
C VAL A 59 0.11 2.36 -17.23
N THR A 60 0.18 3.05 -16.10
CA THR A 60 1.42 3.13 -15.30
C THR A 60 1.76 1.79 -14.68
N ALA A 61 0.78 1.10 -14.09
CA ALA A 61 0.99 -0.23 -13.54
C ALA A 61 1.50 -1.20 -14.63
N TYR A 62 0.93 -1.12 -15.84
CA TYR A 62 1.41 -1.91 -16.98
C TYR A 62 2.87 -1.58 -17.35
N ARG A 63 3.21 -0.28 -17.47
CA ARG A 63 4.59 0.15 -17.79
C ARG A 63 5.59 -0.25 -16.70
N LEU A 64 5.18 -0.17 -15.43
CA LEU A 64 5.98 -0.61 -14.29
C LEU A 64 6.24 -2.13 -14.34
N GLU A 65 5.22 -2.95 -14.62
CA GLU A 65 5.42 -4.39 -14.76
C GLU A 65 6.24 -4.79 -15.98
N ALA A 66 6.16 -4.01 -17.07
CA ALA A 66 6.97 -4.25 -18.27
C ALA A 66 8.46 -3.87 -18.05
N ALA A 67 8.72 -2.86 -17.23
CA ALA A 67 10.06 -2.32 -17.03
C ALA A 67 10.80 -2.90 -15.81
N LEU A 68 10.09 -3.36 -14.78
CA LEU A 68 10.67 -3.73 -13.49
C LEU A 68 10.31 -5.17 -13.07
N SER A 69 11.25 -5.83 -12.41
CA SER A 69 11.01 -7.14 -11.80
C SER A 69 10.03 -7.04 -10.63
N LYS A 70 9.33 -8.14 -10.33
CA LYS A 70 8.40 -8.23 -9.18
C LYS A 70 9.08 -7.89 -7.86
N ARG A 71 10.35 -8.27 -7.69
CA ARG A 71 11.17 -7.90 -6.51
C ARG A 71 11.33 -6.39 -6.41
N ARG A 72 11.68 -5.71 -7.50
CA ARG A 72 11.86 -4.25 -7.51
C ARG A 72 10.54 -3.52 -7.29
N LEU A 73 9.45 -4.01 -7.85
CA LEU A 73 8.10 -3.44 -7.62
C LEU A 73 7.69 -3.55 -6.15
N MET A 74 7.94 -4.70 -5.52
CA MET A 74 7.68 -4.88 -4.09
C MET A 74 8.54 -3.94 -3.24
N GLU A 75 9.83 -3.82 -3.53
CA GLU A 75 10.72 -2.91 -2.82
C GLU A 75 10.25 -1.45 -2.91
N LEU A 76 9.93 -0.98 -4.12
CA LEU A 76 9.40 0.38 -4.32
C LEU A 76 8.09 0.58 -3.56
N TYR A 77 7.17 -0.38 -3.65
CA TYR A 77 5.92 -0.34 -2.91
C TYR A 77 6.14 -0.21 -1.40
N LEU A 78 7.01 -1.05 -0.83
CA LEU A 78 7.29 -1.03 0.61
C LEU A 78 7.95 0.27 1.06
N ASN A 79 8.65 0.99 0.20
CA ASN A 79 9.26 2.28 0.53
C ASN A 79 8.30 3.47 0.45
N VAL A 80 7.19 3.35 -0.30
CA VAL A 80 6.21 4.45 -0.48
C VAL A 80 4.85 4.17 0.17
N ALA A 81 4.67 3.01 0.78
CA ALA A 81 3.46 2.69 1.53
C ALA A 81 3.46 3.40 2.89
N GLU A 82 2.29 3.86 3.32
CA GLU A 82 2.06 4.37 4.67
C GLU A 82 1.78 3.19 5.62
N PHE A 83 2.41 3.20 6.79
CA PHE A 83 2.29 2.15 7.82
C PHE A 83 1.64 2.66 9.12
N GLY A 84 1.44 3.97 9.23
CA GLY A 84 0.85 4.68 10.36
C GLY A 84 0.82 6.18 10.08
N PRO A 85 0.21 7.01 10.94
CA PRO A 85 0.11 8.45 10.72
C PRO A 85 1.49 9.07 10.48
N ASN A 86 1.73 9.55 9.26
CA ASN A 86 3.02 10.12 8.82
C ASN A 86 4.23 9.15 8.84
N ILE A 87 4.00 7.84 8.85
CA ILE A 87 5.06 6.82 8.83
C ILE A 87 5.07 6.17 7.45
N TRP A 88 6.02 6.59 6.61
CA TRP A 88 6.13 6.16 5.22
C TRP A 88 7.36 5.29 5.03
N GLY A 89 7.15 4.11 4.45
CA GLY A 89 8.20 3.16 4.15
C GLY A 89 8.44 2.12 5.25
N ALA A 90 8.80 0.91 4.84
CA ALA A 90 9.00 -0.23 5.74
C ALA A 90 10.19 -0.02 6.70
N GLU A 91 11.25 0.68 6.26
CA GLU A 91 12.39 1.02 7.14
C GLU A 91 11.96 1.95 8.27
N ALA A 92 11.32 3.07 7.93
CA ALA A 92 10.83 4.02 8.93
C ALA A 92 9.84 3.36 9.89
N ALA A 93 8.93 2.53 9.39
CA ALA A 93 7.98 1.79 10.22
C ALA A 93 8.67 0.77 11.13
N SER A 94 9.69 0.07 10.63
CA SER A 94 10.46 -0.89 11.43
C SER A 94 11.20 -0.22 12.58
N GLN A 95 11.86 0.91 12.31
CA GLN A 95 12.53 1.70 13.33
C GLN A 95 11.52 2.22 14.36
N PHE A 96 10.41 2.81 13.89
CA PHE A 96 9.39 3.38 14.76
C PHE A 96 8.72 2.35 15.68
N TYR A 97 8.30 1.19 15.15
CA TYR A 97 7.54 0.22 15.93
C TYR A 97 8.41 -0.78 16.70
N PHE A 98 9.65 -1.02 16.28
CA PHE A 98 10.46 -2.13 16.80
C PHE A 98 11.89 -1.77 17.13
N ASP A 99 12.33 -0.54 16.90
CA ASP A 99 13.71 -0.08 17.10
C ASP A 99 14.73 -1.00 16.40
N ARG A 100 14.42 -1.37 15.16
CA ARG A 100 15.22 -2.29 14.34
C ARG A 100 15.24 -1.86 12.89
N PRO A 101 16.34 -2.10 12.15
CA PRO A 101 16.33 -1.95 10.71
C PRO A 101 15.41 -2.99 10.06
N ALA A 102 14.77 -2.66 8.95
CA ALA A 102 13.83 -3.55 8.25
C ALA A 102 14.48 -4.86 7.77
N SER A 103 15.80 -4.86 7.61
CA SER A 103 16.58 -6.08 7.29
C SER A 103 16.70 -7.06 8.46
N ARG A 104 16.39 -6.65 9.70
CA ARG A 104 16.54 -7.44 10.94
C ARG A 104 15.24 -7.65 11.69
N VAL A 105 14.10 -7.34 11.09
CA VAL A 105 12.81 -7.67 11.69
C VAL A 105 12.60 -9.18 11.71
N THR A 106 11.96 -9.66 12.78
CA THR A 106 11.51 -11.05 12.87
C THR A 106 10.32 -11.30 11.95
N ALA A 107 10.02 -12.56 11.65
CA ALA A 107 8.84 -12.92 10.87
C ALA A 107 7.54 -12.36 11.47
N ALA A 108 7.42 -12.37 12.80
CA ALA A 108 6.27 -11.81 13.50
C ALA A 108 6.15 -10.29 13.33
N GLN A 109 7.27 -9.56 13.40
CA GLN A 109 7.31 -8.12 13.18
C GLN A 109 6.97 -7.78 11.71
N ALA A 110 7.54 -8.51 10.75
CA ALA A 110 7.20 -8.38 9.33
C ALA A 110 5.71 -8.64 9.07
N ALA A 111 5.13 -9.66 9.72
CA ALA A 111 3.71 -9.97 9.63
C ALA A 111 2.83 -8.84 10.22
N SER A 112 3.26 -8.20 11.31
CA SER A 112 2.58 -7.02 11.86
C SER A 112 2.62 -5.83 10.90
N LEU A 113 3.77 -5.53 10.29
CA LEU A 113 3.87 -4.46 9.28
C LEU A 113 3.00 -4.75 8.06
N ALA A 114 3.06 -5.99 7.54
CA ALA A 114 2.22 -6.41 6.41
C ALA A 114 0.72 -6.34 6.75
N GLY A 115 0.34 -6.67 7.98
CA GLY A 115 -1.03 -6.57 8.48
C GLY A 115 -1.55 -5.13 8.59
N SER A 116 -0.65 -4.15 8.63
CA SER A 116 -1.00 -2.73 8.77
C SER A 116 -1.33 -2.06 7.44
N LEU A 117 -0.74 -2.52 6.33
CA LEU A 117 -0.88 -1.93 4.99
C LEU A 117 -2.32 -1.68 4.51
N PRO A 118 -3.32 -2.53 4.81
CA PRO A 118 -4.69 -2.27 4.38
C PRO A 118 -5.35 -1.09 5.11
N PHE A 119 -4.98 -0.86 6.38
CA PHE A 119 -5.59 0.15 7.24
C PHE A 119 -4.54 0.81 8.16
N PRO A 120 -3.53 1.50 7.61
CA PRO A 120 -2.37 1.94 8.36
C PRO A 120 -2.72 2.93 9.49
N LEU A 121 -3.75 3.75 9.30
CA LEU A 121 -4.16 4.75 10.30
C LEU A 121 -4.98 4.16 11.46
N SER A 122 -5.71 3.07 11.24
CA SER A 122 -6.67 2.51 12.21
C SER A 122 -6.34 1.09 12.67
N SER A 123 -5.26 0.50 12.15
CA SER A 123 -4.83 -0.87 12.46
C SER A 123 -3.33 -0.99 12.21
N ASN A 124 -2.51 -0.68 13.22
CA ASN A 124 -1.05 -0.76 13.17
C ASN A 124 -0.47 -1.30 14.51
N PRO A 125 0.85 -1.53 14.67
CA PRO A 125 1.40 -2.10 15.90
C PRO A 125 1.19 -1.25 17.17
N ALA A 126 0.98 0.06 17.03
CA ALA A 126 0.71 0.97 18.15
C ALA A 126 -0.79 1.12 18.49
N TYR A 127 -1.70 0.71 17.61
CA TYR A 127 -3.14 0.94 17.76
C TYR A 127 -3.98 -0.32 17.50
N ARG A 128 -5.03 -0.55 18.32
CA ARG A 128 -5.86 -1.78 18.27
C ARG A 128 -5.04 -3.08 18.30
N THR A 129 -4.18 -3.19 19.32
CA THR A 129 -3.21 -4.29 19.45
C THR A 129 -3.86 -5.69 19.41
N GLY A 130 -5.11 -5.87 19.85
CA GLY A 130 -5.84 -7.14 19.76
C GLY A 130 -6.10 -7.60 18.32
N ARG A 131 -6.72 -6.74 17.49
CA ARG A 131 -6.95 -7.01 16.06
C ARG A 131 -5.63 -7.19 15.32
N MET A 132 -4.63 -6.37 15.66
CA MET A 132 -3.31 -6.47 15.05
C MET A 132 -2.60 -7.79 15.37
N ARG A 133 -2.70 -8.27 16.61
CA ARG A 133 -2.20 -9.60 17.00
C ARG A 133 -2.91 -10.71 16.20
N TRP A 134 -4.24 -10.68 16.14
CA TRP A 134 -5.00 -11.66 15.36
C TRP A 134 -4.57 -11.66 13.88
N ARG A 135 -4.43 -10.49 13.25
CA ARG A 135 -4.05 -10.37 11.85
C ARG A 135 -2.60 -10.79 11.60
N ARG A 136 -1.68 -10.45 12.50
CA ARG A 136 -0.30 -10.96 12.50
C ARG A 136 -0.29 -12.49 12.54
N ASP A 137 -1.05 -13.09 13.44
CA ASP A 137 -1.08 -14.55 13.63
C ASP A 137 -1.69 -15.24 12.40
N LEU A 138 -2.73 -14.65 11.82
CA LEU A 138 -3.30 -15.07 10.54
C LEU A 138 -2.25 -15.08 9.41
N ILE A 139 -1.47 -14.00 9.28
CA ILE A 139 -0.40 -13.89 8.27
C ILE A 139 0.68 -14.93 8.54
N MET A 140 1.11 -15.09 9.79
CA MET A 140 2.12 -16.08 10.19
C MET A 140 1.70 -17.51 9.87
N ARG A 141 0.42 -17.86 10.12
CA ARG A 141 -0.15 -19.15 9.74
C ARG A 141 -0.07 -19.38 8.22
N ARG A 142 -0.42 -18.36 7.41
CA ARG A 142 -0.28 -18.44 5.95
C ARG A 142 1.17 -18.57 5.50
N MET A 143 2.11 -17.87 6.14
CA MET A 143 3.53 -18.00 5.84
C MET A 143 4.06 -19.42 6.11
N ARG A 144 3.44 -20.16 7.04
CA ARG A 144 3.72 -21.58 7.30
C ARG A 144 3.02 -22.54 6.33
N GLY A 145 2.25 -22.02 5.38
CA GLY A 145 1.51 -22.84 4.40
C GLY A 145 0.16 -23.35 4.90
N GLU A 146 -0.34 -22.87 6.04
CA GLU A 146 -1.66 -23.27 6.53
C GLU A 146 -2.77 -22.68 5.64
N VAL A 147 -3.78 -23.49 5.32
CA VAL A 147 -5.00 -23.01 4.68
C VAL A 147 -5.83 -22.29 5.75
N VAL A 148 -5.82 -20.95 5.71
CA VAL A 148 -6.59 -20.13 6.65
C VAL A 148 -7.59 -19.27 5.90
N GLU A 149 -8.85 -19.42 6.25
CA GLU A 149 -9.93 -18.56 5.76
C GLU A 149 -9.60 -17.09 6.06
N VAL A 150 -9.73 -16.24 5.05
CA VAL A 150 -9.64 -14.78 5.23
C VAL A 150 -11.07 -14.32 5.47
N PRO A 151 -11.42 -13.79 6.65
CA PRO A 151 -12.68 -13.10 6.80
C PRO A 151 -12.77 -11.98 5.75
N ARG A 152 -13.91 -11.87 5.07
CA ARG A 152 -14.15 -10.72 4.20
C ARG A 152 -14.11 -9.47 5.07
N GLU A 153 -13.38 -8.45 4.62
CA GLU A 153 -13.35 -7.15 5.28
C GLU A 153 -14.71 -6.48 5.06
N GLU A 154 -15.70 -6.84 5.87
CA GLU A 154 -16.97 -6.12 5.95
C GLU A 154 -16.69 -4.68 6.39
N ASN A 155 -17.37 -3.72 5.77
CA ASN A 155 -17.16 -2.27 5.92
C ASN A 155 -17.03 -1.85 7.39
N GLU A 156 -15.80 -1.84 7.92
CA GLU A 156 -15.53 -1.34 9.25
C GLU A 156 -15.51 0.19 9.21
N GLU A 157 -16.34 0.78 10.07
CA GLU A 157 -16.33 2.20 10.35
C GLU A 157 -14.89 2.63 10.71
N VAL A 158 -14.29 3.49 9.89
CA VAL A 158 -12.96 4.04 10.13
C VAL A 158 -13.07 4.95 11.35
N VAL A 159 -12.92 4.39 12.55
CA VAL A 159 -12.79 5.18 13.77
C VAL A 159 -11.48 5.94 13.66
N PRO A 160 -11.51 7.29 13.59
CA PRO A 160 -10.29 8.06 13.47
C PRO A 160 -9.38 7.77 14.67
N PRO A 161 -8.05 7.83 14.50
CA PRO A 161 -7.15 7.76 15.63
C PRO A 161 -7.55 8.84 16.65
N PRO A 162 -7.43 8.58 17.95
CA PRO A 162 -7.61 9.64 18.94
C PRO A 162 -6.69 10.81 18.56
N PRO A 163 -7.11 12.06 18.78
CA PRO A 163 -6.25 13.20 18.52
C PRO A 163 -4.92 12.96 19.19
N VAL A 164 -3.83 13.19 18.44
CA VAL A 164 -2.48 13.19 19.01
C VAL A 164 -2.55 14.13 20.20
N MET A 165 -2.21 13.64 21.40
CA MET A 165 -2.12 14.54 22.57
C MET A 165 -1.03 15.54 22.22
N GLU A 166 -1.47 16.75 21.87
CA GLU A 166 -0.62 17.94 21.79
C GLU A 166 0.22 17.95 23.05
N GLU A 167 1.52 18.20 22.87
CA GLU A 167 2.53 18.19 23.92
C GLU A 167 1.97 18.75 25.22
N MET A 168 2.11 17.97 26.28
CA MET A 168 1.94 18.42 27.64
C MET A 168 2.84 19.65 27.83
N VAL A 169 2.27 20.85 27.67
CA VAL A 169 2.93 22.11 28.01
C VAL A 169 3.22 22.02 29.50
N VAL A 170 4.46 21.69 29.82
CA VAL A 170 4.97 21.81 31.19
C VAL A 170 4.95 23.30 31.49
N PRO A 171 4.15 23.79 32.45
CA PRO A 171 4.21 25.20 32.81
C PRO A 171 5.61 25.46 33.35
N GLU A 172 6.31 26.42 32.73
CA GLU A 172 7.54 26.96 33.28
C GLU A 172 7.22 27.47 34.68
N SER A 173 7.80 26.81 35.68
CA SER A 173 7.66 27.19 37.08
C SER A 173 8.22 28.59 37.29
N LEU A 174 7.41 29.49 37.87
CA LEU A 174 7.87 30.68 38.60
C LEU A 174 7.92 30.35 40.09
#